data_AF-A0A4P6RI30-F1
#
_entry.id   AF-A0A4P6RI30-F1
#
_cell.length_a   1.000
_cell.length_b   1.000
_cell.length_c   1.000
_cell.angle_alpha   90.00
_cell.angle_beta   90.00
_cell.angle_gamma   90.00
#
_symmetry.space_group_name_H-M   'P 1'
#
loop_
_entity.id
_entity.type
_entity.pdbx_description
1 polymer ?
#
loop_
_entity_poly.entity_id
_entity_poly.type
_entity_poly.pdbx_seq_one_letter_code
_entity_poly.pdbx_strand_id
1 'polypeptide(L)'
;MSKIIYNLVYNRKRSLNKKGMALVQVEAYLDRKKKYFSTKVYLKPEQWDNKKLIVKNHPNADALNRLIYEFMAMIEKKELELWQQGRRISLELLKDVLSTSENKTSFISFCRQEIANSALKESTKRNHLSTLSLLQQFKKDVTFSDLTFEFISSFEYFLQSRGYHTNTIAKHMKHLKRHINVAINKDYIEIQKYAFRKYKIKTIENKHTHLSPEELEKLEKLSLAGRYTKLQKTLDAFLFCCYAGMRYSDFISLSPDNIVEIRQETWLIYKSIKTSTEVRLPLYLLFEGKGLVILDKYRDDLQSFFHLRDNSNVNKNLIVISRLAGLSKKISFHTARHTNATLLIYNGVNITTVQKLLGHKSVKTTQVYTNVMDMTIVHDLEKSHALMPLPKKTRT
;
A
#
# COMPACT_ATOMS: atom_id res chain seq x y z
N MET A 1 43.49 -5.39 22.99
CA MET A 1 42.04 -5.19 22.74
C MET A 1 41.35 -5.06 24.08
N SER A 2 40.62 -3.98 24.33
CA SER A 2 39.88 -3.81 25.58
C SER A 2 38.57 -4.61 25.52
N LYS A 3 38.51 -5.71 26.27
CA LYS A 3 37.30 -6.55 26.41
C LYS A 3 36.38 -5.94 27.47
N ILE A 4 35.07 -5.95 27.25
CA ILE A 4 34.12 -5.56 28.29
C ILE A 4 34.11 -6.66 29.37
N ILE A 5 34.20 -6.27 30.63
CA ILE A 5 34.10 -7.18 31.77
C ILE A 5 32.69 -7.05 32.36
N TYR A 6 31.96 -8.16 32.47
CA TYR A 6 30.64 -8.22 33.08
C TYR A 6 30.71 -8.82 34.48
N ASN A 7 30.10 -8.15 35.47
CA ASN A 7 30.02 -8.62 36.85
C ASN A 7 28.59 -8.47 37.39
N LEU A 8 28.14 -9.41 38.21
CA LEU A 8 26.88 -9.25 38.94
C LEU A 8 27.07 -8.40 40.19
N VAL A 9 26.22 -7.40 40.37
CA VAL A 9 26.24 -6.47 41.50
C VAL A 9 24.86 -6.43 42.13
N TYR A 10 24.78 -6.82 43.40
CA TYR A 10 23.58 -6.67 44.21
C TYR A 10 23.65 -5.39 45.05
N ASN A 11 22.52 -4.69 45.15
CA ASN A 11 22.35 -3.52 46.03
C ASN A 11 23.44 -2.43 45.85
N ARG A 12 23.75 -2.07 44.60
CA ARG A 12 24.75 -1.02 44.28
C ARG A 12 24.50 0.29 45.04
N LYS A 13 23.25 0.71 45.18
CA LYS A 13 22.86 1.98 45.82
C LYS A 13 22.87 1.92 47.36
N ARG A 14 23.16 0.76 47.94
CA ARG A 14 23.10 0.51 49.40
C ARG A 14 21.77 0.96 50.01
N SER A 15 20.68 0.80 49.26
CA SER A 15 19.34 1.21 49.67
C SER A 15 18.30 0.18 49.25
N LEU A 16 17.38 -0.10 50.17
CA LEU A 16 16.28 -1.03 49.95
C LEU A 16 15.03 -0.26 49.51
N ASN A 17 14.21 -0.89 48.69
CA ASN A 17 12.92 -0.33 48.31
C ASN A 17 11.89 -0.45 49.47
N LYS A 18 10.68 0.09 49.28
CA LYS A 18 9.59 0.03 50.28
C LYS A 18 9.20 -1.38 50.74
N LYS A 19 9.60 -2.43 50.00
CA LYS A 19 9.35 -3.85 50.32
C LYS A 19 10.59 -4.56 50.89
N GLY A 20 11.64 -3.82 51.26
CA GLY A 20 12.88 -4.38 51.81
C GLY A 20 13.76 -5.12 50.80
N MET A 21 13.57 -4.89 49.50
CA MET A 21 14.31 -5.58 48.44
C MET A 21 15.29 -4.64 47.74
N ALA A 22 16.39 -5.19 47.23
CA ALA A 22 17.35 -4.51 46.36
C ALA A 22 17.50 -5.22 45.01
N LEU A 23 17.93 -4.44 44.02
CA LEU A 23 18.07 -4.88 42.63
C LEU A 23 19.41 -5.61 42.41
N VAL A 24 19.37 -6.70 41.66
CA VAL A 24 20.55 -7.30 41.02
C VAL A 24 20.78 -6.63 39.67
N GLN A 25 22.03 -6.26 39.38
CA GLN A 25 22.42 -5.59 38.14
C GLN A 25 23.62 -6.29 37.52
N VAL A 26 23.75 -6.19 36.20
CA VAL A 26 25.00 -6.52 35.50
C VAL A 26 25.80 -5.23 35.35
N GLU A 27 26.96 -5.16 35.98
CA GLU A 27 27.98 -4.13 35.75
C GLU A 27 28.79 -4.50 34.50
N ALA A 28 28.87 -3.59 33.54
CA ALA A 28 29.79 -3.66 32.41
C ALA A 28 30.91 -2.63 32.58
N TYR A 29 32.15 -3.09 32.51
CA TYR A 29 33.35 -2.29 32.68
C TYR A 29 34.19 -2.28 31.40
N LEU A 30 34.54 -1.08 30.94
CA LEU A 30 35.41 -0.85 29.77
C LEU A 30 36.14 0.48 29.94
N ASP A 31 37.46 0.50 29.73
CA ASP A 31 38.29 1.72 29.71
C ASP A 31 38.05 2.65 30.92
N ARG A 32 38.12 2.09 32.14
CA ARG A 32 37.86 2.78 33.42
C ARG A 32 36.45 3.36 33.60
N LYS A 33 35.52 3.09 32.67
CA LYS A 33 34.12 3.46 32.77
C LYS A 33 33.28 2.25 33.18
N LYS A 34 32.25 2.51 33.98
CA LYS A 34 31.27 1.50 34.45
C LYS A 34 29.87 1.86 33.98
N LYS A 35 29.11 0.86 33.56
CA LYS A 35 27.68 0.99 33.28
C LYS A 35 26.92 -0.19 33.88
N TYR A 36 25.66 0.03 34.19
CA TYR A 36 24.87 -0.96 34.94
C TYR A 36 23.57 -1.24 34.21
N PHE A 37 23.29 -2.51 33.99
CA PHE A 37 22.09 -3.02 33.34
C PHE A 37 21.21 -3.71 34.38
N SER A 38 19.94 -3.32 34.44
CA SER A 38 18.99 -3.88 35.41
C SER A 38 18.54 -5.26 34.94
N THR A 39 18.69 -6.29 35.79
CA THR A 39 18.09 -7.62 35.51
C THR A 39 16.60 -7.65 35.80
N LYS A 40 16.06 -6.59 36.43
CA LYS A 40 14.70 -6.51 37.01
C LYS A 40 14.42 -7.53 38.13
N VAL A 41 15.45 -8.23 38.61
CA VAL A 41 15.33 -9.14 39.75
C VAL A 41 15.59 -8.38 41.04
N TYR A 42 14.56 -8.32 41.88
CA TYR A 42 14.63 -7.71 43.22
C TYR A 42 14.61 -8.80 44.27
N LEU A 43 15.57 -8.76 45.19
CA LEU A 43 15.78 -9.77 46.23
C LEU A 43 15.92 -9.09 47.58
N LYS A 44 15.52 -9.78 48.65
CA LYS A 44 15.88 -9.36 50.01
C LYS A 44 17.36 -9.67 50.30
N PRO A 45 18.00 -8.98 51.27
CA PRO A 45 19.41 -9.23 51.62
C PRO A 45 19.72 -10.70 51.95
N GLU A 46 18.78 -11.42 52.55
CA GLU A 46 18.95 -12.81 52.96
C GLU A 46 18.88 -13.80 51.78
N GLN A 47 18.38 -13.32 50.63
CA GLN A 47 18.12 -14.11 49.43
C GLN A 47 19.22 -14.01 48.38
N TRP A 48 20.31 -13.29 48.68
CA TRP A 48 21.45 -13.13 47.79
C TRP A 48 22.73 -13.61 48.45
N ASP A 49 23.52 -14.41 47.73
CA ASP A 49 24.84 -14.82 48.16
C ASP A 49 25.92 -13.93 47.54
N ASN A 50 26.53 -13.05 48.34
CA ASN A 50 27.58 -12.15 47.84
C ASN A 50 28.89 -12.87 47.46
N LYS A 51 29.14 -14.09 47.96
CA LYS A 51 30.36 -14.85 47.61
C LYS A 51 30.17 -15.61 46.32
N LYS A 52 29.01 -16.26 46.17
CA LYS A 52 28.69 -17.09 44.99
C LYS A 52 27.99 -16.32 43.86
N LEU A 53 27.52 -15.09 44.12
CA LEU A 53 26.75 -14.25 43.20
C LEU A 53 25.49 -14.94 42.65
N ILE A 54 24.78 -15.65 43.52
CA ILE A 54 23.56 -16.40 43.19
C ILE A 54 22.44 -16.05 44.16
N VAL A 55 21.21 -16.23 43.70
CA VAL A 55 20.00 -16.24 44.51
C VAL A 55 19.99 -17.50 45.38
N LYS A 56 19.72 -17.32 46.68
CA LYS A 56 19.53 -18.39 47.67
C LYS A 56 18.25 -18.15 48.48
N ASN A 57 17.78 -19.15 49.22
CA ASN A 57 16.68 -19.01 50.18
C ASN A 57 15.42 -18.31 49.61
N HIS A 58 15.14 -18.55 48.32
CA HIS A 58 13.97 -18.02 47.61
C HIS A 58 13.21 -19.20 46.98
N PRO A 59 11.86 -19.26 47.06
CA PRO A 59 11.09 -20.38 46.51
C PRO A 59 11.40 -20.68 45.03
N ASN A 60 11.67 -19.62 44.26
CA ASN A 60 12.04 -19.69 42.84
C ASN A 60 13.54 -19.44 42.59
N ALA A 61 14.43 -19.79 43.52
CA ALA A 61 15.87 -19.48 43.42
C ALA A 61 16.49 -19.96 42.10
N ASP A 62 16.21 -21.19 41.66
CA ASP A 62 16.75 -21.74 40.42
C ASP A 62 16.28 -20.99 39.18
N ALA A 63 14.99 -20.66 39.11
CA ALA A 63 14.42 -19.89 38.00
C ALA A 63 14.98 -18.46 37.94
N LEU A 64 15.18 -17.81 39.09
CA LEU A 64 15.77 -16.48 39.17
C LEU A 64 17.25 -16.49 38.81
N ASN A 65 18.01 -17.49 39.27
CA ASN A 65 19.40 -17.69 38.87
C ASN A 65 19.49 -17.87 37.36
N ARG A 66 18.66 -18.74 36.78
CA ARG A 66 18.60 -18.95 35.33
C ARG A 66 18.29 -17.66 34.57
N LEU A 67 17.33 -16.87 35.02
CA LEU A 67 16.98 -15.59 34.40
C LEU A 67 18.16 -14.59 34.44
N ILE A 68 18.89 -14.53 35.55
CA ILE A 68 20.08 -13.68 35.68
C ILE A 68 21.18 -14.15 34.71
N TYR A 69 21.41 -15.47 34.62
CA TYR A 69 22.37 -16.05 33.67
C TYR A 69 21.98 -15.80 32.21
N GLU A 70 20.72 -16.02 31.84
CA GLU A 70 20.20 -15.76 30.50
C GLU A 70 20.33 -14.28 30.12
N PHE A 71 20.06 -13.37 31.07
CA PHE A 71 20.24 -11.93 30.85
C PHE A 71 21.71 -11.57 30.61
N MET A 72 22.64 -12.17 31.37
CA MET A 72 24.08 -11.95 31.18
C MET A 72 24.56 -12.50 29.82
N ALA A 73 24.16 -13.73 29.47
CA ALA A 73 24.46 -14.34 28.17
C ALA A 73 23.88 -13.52 26.99
N MET A 74 22.71 -12.90 27.17
CA MET A 74 22.10 -12.02 26.17
C MET A 74 22.95 -10.76 25.93
N ILE A 75 23.49 -10.14 26.98
CA ILE A 75 24.39 -8.99 26.87
C ILE A 75 25.67 -9.39 26.13
N GLU A 76 26.29 -10.52 26.50
CA GLU A 76 27.49 -11.04 25.86
C GLU A 76 27.27 -11.35 24.38
N LYS A 77 26.13 -11.97 24.04
CA LYS A 77 25.75 -12.23 22.64
C LYS A 77 25.61 -10.92 21.86
N LYS A 78 24.99 -9.89 22.44
CA LYS A 78 24.85 -8.58 21.78
C LYS A 78 26.18 -7.88 21.58
N GLU A 79 27.11 -8.02 22.51
CA GLU A 79 28.49 -7.57 22.31
C GLU A 79 29.12 -8.29 21.11
N LEU A 80 29.03 -9.63 21.05
CA LEU A 80 29.60 -10.43 19.97
C LEU A 80 29.02 -10.06 18.59
N GLU A 81 27.70 -9.81 18.50
CA GLU A 81 27.04 -9.33 17.27
C GLU A 81 27.62 -7.97 16.81
N LEU A 82 27.93 -7.06 17.74
CA LEU A 82 28.56 -5.78 17.42
C LEU A 82 30.01 -5.94 16.94
N TRP A 83 30.76 -6.88 17.52
CA TRP A 83 32.10 -7.26 17.05
C TRP A 83 32.07 -7.76 15.61
N GLN A 84 31.14 -8.67 15.29
CA GLN A 84 31.02 -9.25 13.94
C GLN A 84 30.66 -8.20 12.87
N GLN A 85 30.00 -7.11 13.27
CA GLN A 85 29.66 -5.99 12.40
C GLN A 85 30.82 -4.98 12.19
N GLY A 86 32.00 -5.23 12.76
CA GLY A 86 33.17 -4.35 12.63
C GLY A 86 33.02 -3.00 13.33
N ARG A 87 32.07 -2.86 14.27
CA ARG A 87 31.82 -1.60 14.98
C ARG A 87 32.81 -1.45 16.15
N ARG A 88 33.26 -0.21 16.38
CA ARG A 88 34.03 0.11 17.60
C ARG A 88 33.08 0.07 18.80
N ILE A 89 33.37 -0.82 19.75
CA ILE A 89 32.48 -1.07 20.88
C ILE A 89 32.66 0.01 21.95
N SER A 90 31.53 0.50 22.45
CA SER A 90 31.48 1.41 23.59
C SER A 90 30.34 1.02 24.53
N LEU A 91 30.46 1.37 25.82
CA LEU A 91 29.38 1.17 26.80
C LEU A 91 28.12 2.01 26.47
N GLU A 92 28.24 3.04 25.63
CA GLU A 92 27.09 3.81 25.12
C GLU A 92 26.35 3.03 24.04
N LEU A 93 27.07 2.52 23.04
CA LEU A 93 26.50 1.69 22.00
C LEU A 93 25.82 0.44 22.57
N LEU A 94 26.45 -0.23 23.54
CA LEU A 94 25.86 -1.39 24.22
C LEU A 94 24.57 -1.01 24.97
N LYS A 95 24.52 0.16 25.62
CA LYS A 95 23.32 0.64 26.31
C LYS A 95 22.20 0.99 25.35
N ASP A 96 22.53 1.59 24.21
CA ASP A 96 21.54 1.99 23.21
C ASP A 96 20.91 0.75 22.58
N VAL A 97 21.71 -0.26 22.25
CA VAL A 97 21.22 -1.55 21.73
C VAL A 97 20.34 -2.27 22.77
N LEU A 98 20.77 -2.33 24.03
CA LEU A 98 20.02 -2.98 25.12
C LEU A 98 18.77 -2.20 25.57
N SER A 99 18.72 -0.89 25.35
CA SER A 99 17.50 -0.09 25.60
C SER A 99 16.53 -0.12 24.41
N THR A 100 17.04 -0.36 23.20
CA THR A 100 16.20 -0.59 22.01
C THR A 100 15.44 -1.92 22.11
N SER A 101 15.97 -2.92 22.83
CA SER A 101 15.28 -4.19 23.09
C SER A 101 14.24 -4.15 24.22
N GLU A 102 14.18 -3.07 25.01
CA GLU A 102 13.09 -2.85 25.97
C GLU A 102 11.94 -2.08 25.32
N ASN A 103 11.06 -2.77 24.58
CA ASN A 103 9.67 -2.44 24.21
C ASN A 103 9.03 -1.09 24.69
N LYS A 104 9.65 0.04 24.36
CA LYS A 104 9.15 1.41 24.61
C LYS A 104 9.24 2.30 23.37
N THR A 105 9.62 1.75 22.22
CA THR A 105 9.59 2.49 20.96
C THR A 105 8.16 2.55 20.45
N SER A 106 7.71 3.76 20.11
CA SER A 106 6.40 3.98 19.50
C SER A 106 6.31 3.24 18.16
N PHE A 107 5.31 2.37 18.02
CA PHE A 107 5.01 1.67 16.78
C PHE A 107 4.77 2.66 15.62
N ILE A 108 4.15 3.80 15.92
CA ILE A 108 3.91 4.86 14.93
C ILE A 108 5.24 5.45 14.44
N SER A 109 6.17 5.76 15.35
CA SER A 109 7.49 6.29 14.99
C SER A 109 8.29 5.29 14.16
N PHE A 110 8.27 4.00 14.56
CA PHE A 110 8.85 2.91 13.77
C PHE A 110 8.27 2.89 12.34
N CYS A 111 6.95 2.90 12.20
CA CYS A 111 6.31 2.87 10.89
C CYS A 111 6.67 4.09 10.03
N ARG A 112 6.79 5.29 10.63
CA ARG A 112 7.20 6.50 9.89
C ARG A 112 8.62 6.36 9.34
N GLN A 113 9.55 5.83 10.14
CA GLN A 113 10.91 5.57 9.69
C GLN A 113 10.96 4.51 8.58
N GLU A 114 10.20 3.42 8.69
CA GLU A 114 10.11 2.40 7.64
C GLU A 114 9.56 2.98 6.33
N ILE A 115 8.56 3.86 6.39
CA ILE A 115 8.01 4.50 5.19
C ILE A 115 9.03 5.43 4.55
N ALA A 116 9.72 6.25 5.36
CA ALA A 116 10.73 7.19 4.88
C ALA A 116 11.88 6.47 4.15
N ASN A 117 12.35 5.37 4.71
CA ASN A 117 13.47 4.58 4.18
C ASN A 117 13.06 3.61 3.05
N SER A 118 11.76 3.51 2.73
CA SER A 118 11.28 2.59 1.71
C SER A 118 11.42 3.17 0.29
N ALA A 119 11.69 2.28 -0.68
CA ALA A 119 11.66 2.59 -2.12
C ALA A 119 10.21 2.72 -2.68
N LEU A 120 9.21 2.96 -1.82
CA LEU A 120 7.82 3.11 -2.26
C LEU A 120 7.62 4.44 -3.00
N LYS A 121 6.73 4.45 -3.99
CA LYS A 121 6.31 5.70 -4.66
C LYS A 121 5.67 6.66 -3.66
N GLU A 122 5.85 7.96 -3.84
CA GLU A 122 5.34 9.00 -2.92
C GLU A 122 3.82 8.94 -2.67
N SER A 123 3.03 8.61 -3.68
CA SER A 123 1.59 8.40 -3.52
C SER A 123 1.26 7.22 -2.59
N THR A 124 2.09 6.18 -2.62
CA THR A 124 1.96 5.01 -1.75
C THR A 124 2.42 5.36 -0.33
N LYS A 125 3.53 6.07 -0.17
CA LYS A 125 3.97 6.58 1.15
C LYS A 125 2.87 7.41 1.83
N ARG A 126 2.25 8.36 1.11
CA ARG A 126 1.11 9.15 1.62
C ARG A 126 -0.07 8.30 2.07
N ASN A 127 -0.40 7.23 1.34
CA ASN A 127 -1.46 6.29 1.75
C ASN A 127 -1.12 5.58 3.08
N HIS A 128 0.14 5.16 3.28
CA HIS A 128 0.58 4.58 4.55
C HIS A 128 0.53 5.61 5.68
N LEU A 129 1.06 6.82 5.46
CA LEU A 129 1.03 7.91 6.44
C LEU A 129 -0.41 8.30 6.86
N SER A 130 -1.37 8.27 5.92
CA SER A 130 -2.79 8.50 6.25
C SER A 130 -3.32 7.44 7.23
N THR A 131 -2.86 6.20 7.11
CA THR A 131 -3.24 5.12 8.03
C THR A 131 -2.63 5.35 9.41
N LEU A 132 -1.36 5.77 9.47
CA LEU A 132 -0.71 6.08 10.74
C LEU A 132 -1.36 7.29 11.44
N SER A 133 -1.82 8.29 10.69
CA SER A 133 -2.57 9.41 11.26
C SER A 133 -3.89 8.95 11.90
N LEU A 134 -4.63 8.06 11.23
CA LEU A 134 -5.86 7.49 11.81
C LEU A 134 -5.56 6.63 13.04
N LEU A 135 -4.48 5.86 13.01
CA LEU A 135 -4.05 5.07 14.15
C LEU A 135 -3.67 5.95 15.35
N GLN A 136 -2.98 7.07 15.10
CA GLN A 136 -2.61 8.05 16.12
C GLN A 136 -3.83 8.77 16.72
N GLN A 137 -4.88 8.97 15.91
CA GLN A 137 -6.16 9.52 16.39
C GLN A 137 -6.94 8.50 17.23
N PHE A 138 -6.83 7.21 16.92
CA PHE A 138 -7.43 6.14 17.71
C PHE A 138 -6.72 5.98 19.07
N LYS A 139 -5.37 5.96 19.07
CA LYS A 139 -4.56 5.94 20.29
C LYS A 139 -3.26 6.73 20.05
N LYS A 140 -3.01 7.74 20.89
CA LYS A 140 -1.84 8.64 20.75
C LYS A 140 -0.51 7.87 20.78
N ASP A 141 -0.36 6.99 21.76
CA ASP A 141 0.84 6.19 21.97
C ASP A 141 0.53 4.71 21.76
N VAL A 142 0.89 4.21 20.59
CA VAL A 142 0.78 2.79 20.25
C VAL A 142 2.14 2.14 20.41
N THR A 143 2.23 1.16 21.29
CA THR A 143 3.42 0.31 21.47
C THR A 143 3.26 -1.00 20.72
N PHE A 144 4.35 -1.74 20.54
CA PHE A 144 4.31 -3.06 19.90
C PHE A 144 3.45 -4.07 20.68
N SER A 145 3.46 -3.99 22.02
CA SER A 145 2.66 -4.86 22.89
C SER A 145 1.14 -4.60 22.80
N ASP A 146 0.74 -3.41 22.37
CA ASP A 146 -0.68 -3.07 22.19
C ASP A 146 -1.30 -3.77 20.99
N LEU A 147 -0.50 -4.31 20.06
CA LEU A 147 -0.96 -4.83 18.78
C LEU A 147 -1.51 -6.25 18.95
N THR A 148 -2.66 -6.37 19.59
CA THR A 148 -3.40 -7.62 19.78
C THR A 148 -4.58 -7.75 18.80
N PHE A 149 -5.26 -8.90 18.83
CA PHE A 149 -6.49 -9.10 18.06
C PHE A 149 -7.59 -8.10 18.46
N GLU A 150 -7.74 -7.83 19.75
CA GLU A 150 -8.71 -6.89 20.32
C GLU A 150 -8.41 -5.46 19.88
N PHE A 151 -7.13 -5.09 19.83
CA PHE A 151 -6.71 -3.77 19.34
C PHE A 151 -7.08 -3.56 17.88
N ILE A 152 -6.75 -4.51 16.99
CA ILE A 152 -7.06 -4.35 15.56
C ILE A 152 -8.57 -4.38 15.29
N SER A 153 -9.34 -5.13 16.08
CA SER A 153 -10.80 -5.18 15.99
C SER A 153 -11.43 -3.86 16.47
N SER A 154 -10.90 -3.29 17.56
CA SER A 154 -11.34 -1.99 18.08
C SER A 154 -10.97 -0.86 17.12
N PHE A 155 -9.81 -0.95 16.46
CA PHE A 155 -9.43 0.01 15.43
C PHE A 155 -10.32 -0.09 14.19
N GLU A 156 -10.71 -1.28 13.75
CA GLU A 156 -11.70 -1.44 12.68
C GLU A 156 -13.03 -0.77 13.07
N TYR A 157 -13.53 -1.05 14.29
CA TYR A 157 -14.77 -0.45 14.79
C TYR A 157 -14.70 1.07 14.84
N PHE A 158 -13.56 1.64 15.25
CA PHE A 158 -13.32 3.09 15.21
C PHE A 158 -13.41 3.66 13.79
N LEU A 159 -12.92 2.94 12.77
CA LEU A 159 -13.07 3.40 11.39
C LEU A 159 -14.52 3.28 10.91
N GLN A 160 -15.24 2.24 11.32
CA GLN A 160 -16.67 2.07 11.02
C GLN A 160 -17.51 3.19 11.65
N SER A 161 -17.28 3.53 12.92
CA SER A 161 -18.03 4.59 13.62
C SER A 161 -17.79 5.98 13.03
N ARG A 162 -16.66 6.19 12.33
CA ARG A 162 -16.38 7.39 11.54
C ARG A 162 -17.00 7.39 10.14
N GLY A 163 -17.78 6.37 9.78
CA GLY A 163 -18.47 6.29 8.50
C GLY A 163 -17.56 5.95 7.32
N TYR A 164 -16.37 5.38 7.54
CA TYR A 164 -15.53 4.94 6.43
C TYR A 164 -16.17 3.75 5.71
N HIS A 165 -16.16 3.80 4.37
CA HIS A 165 -16.61 2.69 3.54
C HIS A 165 -15.76 1.42 3.77
N THR A 166 -16.37 0.23 3.68
CA THR A 166 -15.73 -1.07 3.95
C THR A 166 -14.41 -1.28 3.20
N ASN A 167 -14.35 -0.90 1.93
CA ASN A 167 -13.11 -1.02 1.14
C ASN A 167 -12.01 -0.04 1.59
N THR A 168 -12.38 1.13 2.12
CA THR A 168 -11.44 2.09 2.71
C THR A 168 -10.87 1.55 4.02
N ILE A 169 -11.73 0.97 4.86
CA ILE A 169 -11.31 0.26 6.09
C ILE A 169 -10.35 -0.86 5.73
N ALA A 170 -10.70 -1.70 4.76
CA ALA A 170 -9.87 -2.80 4.29
C ALA A 170 -8.47 -2.35 3.85
N LYS A 171 -8.38 -1.20 3.16
CA LYS A 171 -7.10 -0.59 2.77
C LYS A 171 -6.25 -0.24 4.00
N HIS A 172 -6.83 0.42 5.01
CA HIS A 172 -6.12 0.75 6.25
C HIS A 172 -5.69 -0.50 7.01
N MET A 173 -6.55 -1.51 7.13
CA MET A 173 -6.21 -2.78 7.76
C MET A 173 -5.09 -3.53 7.04
N LYS A 174 -5.04 -3.48 5.70
CA LYS A 174 -3.93 -4.05 4.91
C LYS A 174 -2.61 -3.33 5.17
N HIS A 175 -2.61 -2.00 5.29
CA HIS A 175 -1.40 -1.25 5.64
C HIS A 175 -0.93 -1.57 7.05
N LEU A 176 -1.85 -1.60 8.03
CA LEU A 176 -1.52 -1.97 9.40
C LEU A 176 -0.92 -3.38 9.47
N LYS A 177 -1.57 -4.35 8.81
CA LYS A 177 -1.07 -5.73 8.69
C LYS A 177 0.35 -5.77 8.12
N ARG A 178 0.64 -5.00 7.07
CA ARG A 178 2.00 -4.89 6.51
C ARG A 178 3.00 -4.40 7.55
N HIS A 179 2.69 -3.33 8.28
CA HIS A 179 3.60 -2.78 9.28
C HIS A 179 3.85 -3.74 10.45
N ILE A 180 2.81 -4.45 10.90
CA ILE A 180 2.97 -5.51 11.91
C ILE A 180 3.88 -6.62 11.40
N ASN A 181 3.72 -7.08 10.16
CA ASN A 181 4.60 -8.09 9.58
C ASN A 181 6.05 -7.62 9.48
N VAL A 182 6.29 -6.35 9.12
CA VAL A 182 7.64 -5.78 9.11
C VAL A 182 8.22 -5.73 10.53
N ALA A 183 7.42 -5.39 11.53
CA ALA A 183 7.83 -5.40 12.93
C ALA A 183 8.20 -6.82 13.42
N ILE A 184 7.42 -7.84 13.03
CA ILE A 184 7.74 -9.25 13.32
C ILE A 184 9.07 -9.65 12.66
N ASN A 185 9.24 -9.33 11.38
CA ASN A 185 10.47 -9.67 10.64
C ASN A 185 11.74 -8.97 11.18
N LYS A 186 11.57 -7.90 11.96
CA LYS A 186 12.66 -7.18 12.64
C LYS A 186 12.72 -7.48 14.14
N ASP A 187 12.04 -8.54 14.58
CA ASP A 187 12.02 -9.02 15.97
C ASP A 187 11.47 -8.03 17.02
N TYR A 188 10.69 -7.02 16.60
CA TYR A 188 9.97 -6.12 17.52
C TYR A 188 8.70 -6.78 18.08
N ILE A 189 8.15 -7.77 17.38
CA ILE A 189 6.97 -8.53 17.80
C ILE A 189 7.26 -10.01 17.62
N GLU A 190 7.06 -10.80 18.67
CA GLU A 190 7.13 -12.25 18.58
C GLU A 190 6.06 -12.81 17.63
N ILE A 191 6.43 -13.77 16.77
CA ILE A 191 5.52 -14.34 15.76
C ILE A 191 4.24 -14.94 16.38
N GLN A 192 4.32 -15.52 17.58
CA GLN A 192 3.16 -16.03 18.32
C GLN A 192 2.12 -14.96 18.68
N LYS A 193 2.53 -13.69 18.79
CA LYS A 193 1.68 -12.54 19.13
C LYS A 193 1.07 -11.87 17.89
N TYR A 194 1.10 -12.52 16.73
CA TYR A 194 0.61 -11.93 15.49
C TYR A 194 -0.91 -11.63 15.53
N ALA A 195 -1.26 -10.34 15.61
CA ALA A 195 -2.64 -9.85 15.72
C ALA A 195 -3.59 -10.32 14.61
N PHE A 196 -3.09 -10.44 13.38
CA PHE A 196 -3.92 -10.76 12.21
C PHE A 196 -4.14 -12.26 12.00
N ARG A 197 -3.68 -13.14 12.90
CA ARG A 197 -3.76 -14.60 12.73
C ARG A 197 -5.19 -15.11 12.53
N LYS A 198 -6.15 -14.60 13.30
CA LYS A 198 -7.58 -14.97 13.24
C LYS A 198 -8.46 -13.87 12.63
N TYR A 199 -7.86 -12.80 12.11
CA TYR A 199 -8.60 -11.66 11.60
C TYR A 199 -8.73 -11.71 10.07
N LYS A 200 -9.95 -11.58 9.57
CA LYS A 200 -10.25 -11.54 8.13
C LYS A 200 -10.62 -10.13 7.70
N ILE A 201 -9.80 -9.55 6.83
CA ILE A 201 -10.07 -8.24 6.22
C ILE A 201 -11.20 -8.41 5.21
N LYS A 202 -12.36 -7.80 5.49
CA LYS A 202 -13.54 -7.82 4.61
C LYS A 202 -13.38 -6.80 3.47
N THR A 203 -13.79 -7.18 2.27
CA THR A 203 -13.88 -6.27 1.11
C THR A 203 -15.21 -6.51 0.40
N ILE A 204 -15.78 -5.46 -0.17
CA ILE A 204 -16.99 -5.52 -0.98
C ILE A 204 -16.58 -5.30 -2.43
N GLU A 205 -17.21 -6.00 -3.37
CA GLU A 205 -16.96 -5.78 -4.78
C GLU A 205 -17.51 -4.41 -5.22
N ASN A 206 -16.65 -3.59 -5.83
CA ASN A 206 -17.09 -2.30 -6.37
C ASN A 206 -17.58 -2.52 -7.80
N LYS A 207 -18.81 -2.10 -8.11
CA LYS A 207 -19.28 -2.04 -9.50
C LYS A 207 -18.49 -0.95 -10.25
N HIS A 208 -17.87 -1.33 -11.36
CA HIS A 208 -17.15 -0.38 -12.21
C HIS A 208 -18.13 0.48 -13.00
N THR A 209 -18.14 1.79 -12.74
CA THR A 209 -18.88 2.75 -13.55
C THR A 209 -18.22 2.90 -14.92
N HIS A 210 -18.96 2.64 -15.98
CA HIS A 210 -18.62 2.88 -17.40
C HIS A 210 -19.78 3.64 -18.06
N LEU A 211 -19.60 4.19 -19.26
CA LEU A 211 -20.64 4.83 -20.07
C LEU A 211 -21.20 3.85 -21.10
N SER A 212 -22.51 3.92 -21.33
CA SER A 212 -23.17 3.30 -22.49
C SER A 212 -22.89 4.11 -23.76
N PRO A 213 -23.10 3.55 -24.96
CA PRO A 213 -22.98 4.28 -26.21
C PRO A 213 -23.82 5.58 -26.24
N GLU A 214 -25.06 5.53 -25.75
CA GLU A 214 -25.98 6.67 -25.76
C GLU A 214 -25.50 7.79 -24.82
N GLU A 215 -24.95 7.43 -23.65
CA GLU A 215 -24.39 8.41 -22.72
C GLU A 215 -23.07 9.00 -23.21
N LEU A 216 -22.27 8.21 -23.93
CA LEU A 216 -21.05 8.71 -24.56
C LEU A 216 -21.40 9.70 -25.69
N GLU A 217 -22.40 9.38 -26.50
CA GLU A 217 -22.91 10.27 -27.56
C GLU A 217 -23.43 11.59 -26.99
N LYS A 218 -24.13 11.58 -25.84
CA LYS A 218 -24.53 12.81 -25.14
C LYS A 218 -23.33 13.70 -24.77
N LEU A 219 -22.20 13.10 -24.40
CA LEU A 219 -20.97 13.85 -24.12
C LEU A 219 -20.29 14.35 -25.40
N GLU A 220 -20.30 13.56 -26.48
CA GLU A 220 -19.77 13.94 -27.80
C GLU A 220 -20.52 15.18 -28.35
N LYS A 221 -21.84 15.23 -28.19
CA LYS A 221 -22.71 16.30 -28.67
C LYS A 221 -22.84 17.50 -27.71
N LEU A 222 -22.21 17.45 -26.54
CA LEU A 222 -22.33 18.51 -25.55
C LEU A 222 -21.60 19.77 -26.00
N SER A 223 -22.36 20.85 -26.23
CA SER A 223 -21.80 22.18 -26.52
C SER A 223 -21.53 22.95 -25.23
N LEU A 224 -20.27 23.37 -25.01
CA LEU A 224 -19.83 24.10 -23.83
C LEU A 224 -19.57 25.58 -24.16
N ALA A 225 -20.56 26.43 -23.87
CA ALA A 225 -20.50 27.87 -24.13
C ALA A 225 -20.35 28.72 -22.85
N GLY A 226 -19.94 29.98 -23.03
CA GLY A 226 -19.84 30.99 -21.98
C GLY A 226 -18.95 30.55 -20.81
N ARG A 227 -19.50 30.56 -19.59
CA ARG A 227 -18.75 30.20 -18.37
C ARG A 227 -18.22 28.76 -18.35
N TYR A 228 -18.72 27.89 -19.23
CA TYR A 228 -18.37 26.47 -19.28
C TYR A 228 -17.31 26.13 -20.33
N THR A 229 -16.90 27.07 -21.18
CA THR A 229 -15.87 26.83 -22.22
C THR A 229 -14.56 26.33 -21.64
N LYS A 230 -14.20 26.76 -20.42
CA LYS A 230 -13.02 26.24 -19.68
C LYS A 230 -13.04 24.73 -19.39
N LEU A 231 -14.20 24.08 -19.51
CA LEU A 231 -14.37 22.64 -19.31
C LEU A 231 -14.08 21.83 -20.59
N GLN A 232 -14.01 22.48 -21.75
CA GLN A 232 -13.87 21.84 -23.06
C GLN A 232 -12.65 20.90 -23.13
N LYS A 233 -11.47 21.40 -22.72
CA LYS A 233 -10.26 20.59 -22.67
C LYS A 233 -10.39 19.36 -21.76
N THR A 234 -11.14 19.47 -20.65
CA THR A 234 -11.39 18.32 -19.77
C THR A 234 -12.32 17.29 -20.44
N LEU A 235 -13.35 17.76 -21.16
CA LEU A 235 -14.26 16.91 -21.92
C LEU A 235 -13.51 16.18 -23.05
N ASP A 236 -12.76 16.90 -23.86
CA ASP A 236 -11.99 16.34 -24.98
C ASP A 236 -10.96 15.31 -24.48
N ALA A 237 -10.21 15.62 -23.41
CA ALA A 237 -9.26 14.66 -22.83
C ALA A 237 -9.94 13.41 -22.26
N PHE A 238 -11.13 13.57 -21.66
CA PHE A 238 -11.92 12.45 -21.16
C PHE A 238 -12.46 11.57 -22.31
N LEU A 239 -13.00 12.17 -23.36
CA LEU A 239 -13.47 11.47 -24.56
C LEU A 239 -12.31 10.75 -25.26
N PHE A 240 -11.16 11.41 -25.44
CA PHE A 240 -9.96 10.78 -25.97
C PHE A 240 -9.58 9.53 -25.17
N CYS A 241 -9.60 9.62 -23.83
CA CYS A 241 -9.33 8.47 -22.97
C CYS A 241 -10.43 7.40 -23.00
N CYS A 242 -11.66 7.72 -23.41
CA CYS A 242 -12.71 6.72 -23.67
C CYS A 242 -12.38 5.88 -24.91
N TYR A 243 -11.70 6.45 -25.92
CA TYR A 243 -11.30 5.71 -27.12
C TYR A 243 -9.92 5.08 -27.01
N ALA A 244 -8.99 5.67 -26.25
CA ALA A 244 -7.63 5.17 -26.06
C ALA A 244 -7.44 4.30 -24.79
N GLY A 245 -8.41 4.30 -23.88
CA GLY A 245 -8.38 3.42 -22.68
C GLY A 245 -7.33 3.77 -21.64
N MET A 246 -6.86 5.02 -21.58
CA MET A 246 -5.72 5.40 -20.77
C MET A 246 -6.08 5.78 -19.33
N ARG A 247 -5.08 5.75 -18.43
CA ARG A 247 -5.22 6.33 -17.09
C ARG A 247 -4.90 7.82 -17.15
N TYR A 248 -5.48 8.59 -16.22
CA TYR A 248 -5.15 10.01 -16.03
C TYR A 248 -3.63 10.25 -15.99
N SER A 249 -2.90 9.48 -15.17
CA SER A 249 -1.45 9.65 -15.01
C SER A 249 -0.69 9.38 -16.30
N ASP A 250 -1.16 8.43 -17.10
CA ASP A 250 -0.53 8.07 -18.37
C ASP A 250 -0.81 9.18 -19.41
N PHE A 251 -2.05 9.67 -19.49
CA PHE A 251 -2.44 10.79 -20.36
C PHE A 251 -1.61 12.04 -20.12
N ILE A 252 -1.47 12.48 -18.86
CA ILE A 252 -0.72 13.72 -18.55
C ILE A 252 0.80 13.61 -18.68
N SER A 253 1.30 12.39 -18.93
CA SER A 253 2.73 12.16 -19.19
C SER A 253 3.06 12.05 -20.67
N LEU A 254 2.05 12.13 -21.55
CA LEU A 254 2.27 12.09 -22.98
C LEU A 254 2.95 13.37 -23.47
N SER A 255 3.74 13.21 -24.51
CA SER A 255 4.29 14.27 -25.36
C SER A 255 3.86 14.03 -26.82
N PRO A 256 4.01 15.03 -27.71
CA PRO A 256 3.82 14.86 -29.15
C PRO A 256 4.58 13.65 -29.72
N ASP A 257 5.79 13.36 -29.22
CA ASP A 257 6.62 12.23 -29.66
C ASP A 257 5.99 10.85 -29.41
N ASN A 258 4.97 10.76 -28.56
CA ASN A 258 4.23 9.52 -28.35
C ASN A 258 3.24 9.22 -29.49
N ILE A 259 2.91 10.21 -30.32
CA ILE A 259 2.10 10.06 -31.52
C ILE A 259 3.04 9.77 -32.69
N VAL A 260 2.95 8.56 -33.23
CA VAL A 260 3.90 8.03 -34.22
C VAL A 260 3.15 7.58 -35.46
N GLU A 261 3.62 8.00 -36.62
CA GLU A 261 3.15 7.50 -37.91
C GLU A 261 3.89 6.21 -38.29
N ILE A 262 3.16 5.11 -38.43
CA ILE A 262 3.71 3.82 -38.89
C ILE A 262 2.94 3.41 -40.12
N ARG A 263 3.61 3.42 -41.29
CA ARG A 263 3.00 3.10 -42.60
C ARG A 263 1.80 4.00 -42.95
N GLN A 264 1.93 5.31 -42.70
CA GLN A 264 0.86 6.31 -42.92
C GLN A 264 -0.36 6.16 -42.01
N GLU A 265 -0.25 5.37 -40.94
CA GLU A 265 -1.29 5.22 -39.94
C GLU A 265 -0.81 5.76 -38.59
N THR A 266 -1.67 6.48 -37.89
CA THR A 266 -1.35 7.10 -36.60
C THR A 266 -1.45 6.11 -35.44
N TRP A 267 -0.37 5.98 -34.68
CA TRP A 267 -0.27 5.18 -33.46
C TRP A 267 0.02 6.05 -32.24
N LEU A 268 -0.47 5.60 -31.08
CA LEU A 268 -0.04 6.12 -29.78
C LEU A 268 0.80 5.07 -29.06
N ILE A 269 2.05 5.40 -28.78
CA ILE A 269 3.00 4.51 -28.12
C ILE A 269 3.54 5.18 -26.85
N TYR A 270 3.32 4.54 -25.69
CA TYR A 270 3.77 5.05 -24.41
C TYR A 270 4.07 3.92 -23.42
N LYS A 271 4.83 4.25 -22.36
CA LYS A 271 5.11 3.35 -21.25
C LYS A 271 4.25 3.72 -20.05
N SER A 272 3.36 2.82 -19.62
CA SER A 272 2.44 3.14 -18.50
C SER A 272 3.20 3.37 -17.19
N ILE A 273 2.86 4.45 -16.49
CA ILE A 273 3.48 4.84 -15.22
C ILE A 273 3.22 3.82 -14.12
N LYS A 274 2.03 3.20 -14.11
CA LYS A 274 1.62 2.28 -13.04
C LYS A 274 2.25 0.91 -13.20
N THR A 275 2.26 0.39 -14.42
CA THR A 275 2.64 -1.01 -14.71
C THR A 275 4.02 -1.13 -15.34
N SER A 276 4.61 -0.03 -15.84
CA SER A 276 5.86 0.00 -16.62
C SER A 276 5.79 -0.82 -17.91
N THR A 277 4.59 -1.17 -18.37
CA THR A 277 4.35 -1.90 -19.62
C THR A 277 4.28 -0.90 -20.77
N GLU A 278 4.96 -1.21 -21.87
CA GLU A 278 4.79 -0.51 -23.14
C GLU A 278 3.42 -0.84 -23.72
N VAL A 279 2.70 0.19 -24.16
CA VAL A 279 1.37 0.10 -24.76
C VAL A 279 1.46 0.74 -26.14
N ARG A 280 0.95 0.02 -27.15
CA ARG A 280 0.86 0.47 -28.54
C ARG A 280 -0.61 0.46 -28.95
N LEU A 281 -1.14 1.62 -29.35
CA LEU A 281 -2.54 1.79 -29.70
C LEU A 281 -2.65 2.27 -31.16
N PRO A 282 -3.23 1.46 -32.07
CA PRO A 282 -3.53 1.91 -33.43
C PRO A 282 -4.76 2.83 -33.38
N LEU A 283 -4.55 4.14 -33.24
CA LEU A 283 -5.65 5.08 -33.03
C LEU A 283 -6.63 5.11 -34.21
N TYR A 284 -6.14 4.88 -35.44
CA TYR A 284 -6.95 4.79 -36.66
C TYR A 284 -7.97 3.64 -36.64
N LEU A 285 -7.66 2.51 -35.99
CA LEU A 285 -8.58 1.36 -35.87
C LEU A 285 -9.54 1.47 -34.68
N LEU A 286 -9.18 2.27 -33.66
CA LEU A 286 -9.95 2.36 -32.44
C LEU A 286 -11.14 3.30 -32.64
N PHE A 287 -12.34 2.73 -32.61
CA PHE A 287 -13.62 3.46 -32.66
C PHE A 287 -13.69 4.42 -33.85
N GLU A 288 -13.37 3.92 -35.04
CA GLU A 288 -13.48 4.67 -36.31
C GLU A 288 -12.64 5.97 -36.29
N GLY A 289 -11.50 5.97 -35.60
CA GLY A 289 -10.61 7.13 -35.53
C GLY A 289 -11.17 8.30 -34.71
N LYS A 290 -12.22 8.12 -33.90
CA LYS A 290 -12.78 9.18 -33.03
C LYS A 290 -11.73 9.83 -32.12
N GLY A 291 -10.72 9.06 -31.68
CA GLY A 291 -9.59 9.61 -30.94
C GLY A 291 -8.72 10.58 -31.75
N LEU A 292 -8.56 10.33 -33.06
CA LEU A 292 -7.81 11.20 -33.97
C LEU A 292 -8.53 12.52 -34.21
N VAL A 293 -9.86 12.48 -34.36
CA VAL A 293 -10.68 13.70 -34.50
C VAL A 293 -10.47 14.64 -33.32
N ILE A 294 -10.32 14.09 -32.10
CA ILE A 294 -10.04 14.91 -30.92
C ILE A 294 -8.60 15.45 -30.96
N LEU A 295 -7.61 14.63 -31.33
CA LEU A 295 -6.22 15.09 -31.43
C LEU A 295 -6.05 16.21 -32.44
N ASP A 296 -6.74 16.15 -33.59
CA ASP A 296 -6.62 17.16 -34.64
C ASP A 296 -7.10 18.55 -34.17
N LYS A 297 -8.08 18.62 -33.26
CA LYS A 297 -8.48 19.90 -32.60
C LYS A 297 -7.32 20.57 -31.85
N TYR A 298 -6.29 19.82 -31.48
CA TYR A 298 -5.13 20.28 -30.72
C TYR A 298 -3.82 20.08 -31.48
N ARG A 299 -3.88 19.86 -32.80
CA ARG A 299 -2.73 19.68 -33.71
C ARG A 299 -1.60 20.67 -33.45
N ASP A 300 -1.94 21.95 -33.30
CA ASP A 300 -0.96 23.03 -33.19
C ASP A 300 -0.30 23.09 -31.79
N ASP A 301 -0.91 22.47 -30.77
CA ASP A 301 -0.42 22.47 -29.39
C ASP A 301 -0.83 21.20 -28.62
N LEU A 302 -0.36 20.05 -29.11
CA LEU A 302 -0.57 18.75 -28.46
C LEU A 302 0.05 18.69 -27.06
N GLN A 303 1.17 19.38 -26.86
CA GLN A 303 1.84 19.44 -25.55
C GLN A 303 0.92 20.07 -24.50
N SER A 304 0.22 21.16 -24.84
CA SER A 304 -0.81 21.70 -23.97
C SER A 304 -1.94 20.71 -23.78
N PHE A 305 -2.45 20.05 -24.82
CA PHE A 305 -3.57 19.10 -24.68
C PHE A 305 -3.33 18.04 -23.59
N PHE A 306 -2.13 17.45 -23.56
CA PHE A 306 -1.74 16.47 -22.54
C PHE A 306 -1.57 17.08 -21.14
N HIS A 307 -1.34 18.39 -21.03
CA HIS A 307 -1.28 19.07 -19.75
C HIS A 307 -2.67 19.37 -19.17
N LEU A 308 -3.04 18.66 -18.10
CA LEU A 308 -4.25 18.90 -17.31
C LEU A 308 -3.92 19.31 -15.87
N ARG A 309 -4.88 20.01 -15.24
CA ARG A 309 -4.89 20.23 -13.77
C ARG A 309 -4.95 18.89 -13.05
N ASP A 310 -4.58 18.87 -11.78
CA ASP A 310 -4.58 17.64 -10.99
C ASP A 310 -5.91 16.86 -11.07
N ASN A 311 -5.80 15.55 -10.93
CA ASN A 311 -6.92 14.62 -11.09
C ASN A 311 -8.14 14.99 -10.20
N SER A 312 -7.95 15.59 -9.03
CA SER A 312 -9.07 16.00 -8.17
C SER A 312 -9.88 17.12 -8.83
N ASN A 313 -9.20 18.14 -9.35
CA ASN A 313 -9.84 19.24 -10.08
C ASN A 313 -10.48 18.77 -11.40
N VAL A 314 -9.81 17.88 -12.13
CA VAL A 314 -10.39 17.26 -13.34
C VAL A 314 -11.66 16.47 -13.01
N ASN A 315 -11.68 15.69 -11.92
CA ASN A 315 -12.88 14.98 -11.50
C ASN A 315 -14.02 15.92 -11.08
N LYS A 316 -13.71 17.07 -10.46
CA LYS A 316 -14.73 18.11 -10.18
C LYS A 316 -15.33 18.67 -11.46
N ASN A 317 -14.50 18.95 -12.47
CA ASN A 317 -14.97 19.37 -13.79
C ASN A 317 -15.88 18.31 -14.42
N LEU A 318 -15.50 17.03 -14.36
CA LEU A 318 -16.29 15.91 -14.89
C LEU A 318 -17.64 15.69 -14.18
N ILE A 319 -17.77 16.11 -12.92
CA ILE A 319 -19.07 16.15 -12.24
C ILE A 319 -19.96 17.25 -12.84
N VAL A 320 -19.39 18.39 -13.23
CA VAL A 320 -20.15 19.50 -13.86
C VAL A 320 -20.55 19.12 -15.29
N ILE A 321 -19.57 18.89 -16.17
CA ILE A 321 -19.48 17.64 -16.95
C ILE A 321 -20.78 16.86 -17.22
N SER A 322 -20.83 15.72 -16.54
CA SER A 322 -21.94 14.77 -16.52
C SER A 322 -23.30 15.39 -16.26
N ARG A 323 -23.41 16.40 -15.38
CA ARG A 323 -24.70 17.07 -15.12
C ARG A 323 -25.18 17.87 -16.33
N LEU A 324 -24.29 18.59 -17.00
CA LEU A 324 -24.63 19.36 -18.21
C LEU A 324 -25.07 18.45 -19.36
N ALA A 325 -24.47 17.27 -19.48
CA ALA A 325 -24.87 16.25 -20.45
C ALA A 325 -26.12 15.44 -20.05
N GLY A 326 -26.75 15.74 -18.90
CA GLY A 326 -27.94 15.02 -18.43
C GLY A 326 -27.68 13.57 -18.06
N LEU A 327 -26.48 13.24 -17.59
CA LEU A 327 -26.13 11.89 -17.12
C LEU A 327 -26.62 11.68 -15.69
N SER A 328 -27.27 10.54 -15.43
CA SER A 328 -27.72 10.16 -14.09
C SER A 328 -26.58 9.73 -13.17
N LYS A 329 -25.48 9.23 -13.74
CA LYS A 329 -24.31 8.75 -13.01
C LYS A 329 -23.19 9.77 -12.92
N LYS A 330 -22.50 9.76 -11.77
CA LYS A 330 -21.26 10.51 -11.58
C LYS A 330 -20.12 9.77 -12.27
N ILE A 331 -19.38 10.50 -13.10
CA ILE A 331 -18.18 9.99 -13.77
C ILE A 331 -16.92 10.55 -13.13
N SER A 332 -15.85 9.78 -13.21
CA SER A 332 -14.48 10.22 -12.88
C SER A 332 -13.59 9.97 -14.09
N PHE A 333 -12.37 10.49 -14.12
CA PHE A 333 -11.47 10.25 -15.24
C PHE A 333 -11.20 8.75 -15.47
N HIS A 334 -11.24 7.93 -14.41
CA HIS A 334 -11.06 6.48 -14.56
C HIS A 334 -12.25 5.79 -15.22
N THR A 335 -13.44 6.40 -15.20
CA THR A 335 -14.61 5.93 -15.95
C THR A 335 -14.29 5.82 -17.43
N ALA A 336 -13.49 6.74 -18.00
CA ALA A 336 -13.11 6.68 -19.43
C ALA A 336 -12.46 5.35 -19.81
N ARG A 337 -11.54 4.88 -18.97
CA ARG A 337 -10.87 3.59 -19.18
C ARG A 337 -11.80 2.40 -19.02
N HIS A 338 -12.76 2.46 -18.10
CA HIS A 338 -13.78 1.42 -17.96
C HIS A 338 -14.73 1.41 -19.17
N THR A 339 -15.12 2.58 -19.66
CA THR A 339 -15.89 2.75 -20.91
C THR A 339 -15.15 2.12 -22.08
N ASN A 340 -13.88 2.45 -22.28
CA ASN A 340 -13.07 1.88 -23.35
C ASN A 340 -13.06 0.34 -23.33
N ALA A 341 -12.73 -0.23 -22.17
CA ALA A 341 -12.65 -1.67 -22.00
C ALA A 341 -14.00 -2.36 -22.28
N THR A 342 -15.08 -1.75 -21.78
CA THR A 342 -16.45 -2.23 -21.94
C THR A 342 -16.87 -2.20 -23.41
N LEU A 343 -16.61 -1.09 -24.12
CA LEU A 343 -16.96 -0.96 -25.53
C LEU A 343 -16.14 -1.88 -26.43
N LEU A 344 -14.85 -2.09 -26.15
CA LEU A 344 -14.03 -3.05 -26.91
C LEU A 344 -14.57 -4.48 -26.76
N ILE A 345 -14.91 -4.88 -25.53
CA ILE A 345 -15.50 -6.20 -25.27
C ILE A 345 -16.85 -6.31 -25.97
N TYR A 346 -17.70 -5.28 -25.85
CA TYR A 346 -19.01 -5.23 -26.50
C TYR A 346 -18.90 -5.35 -28.03
N ASN A 347 -17.89 -4.75 -28.64
CA ASN A 347 -17.59 -4.86 -30.07
C ASN A 347 -16.90 -6.19 -30.47
N GLY A 348 -16.88 -7.19 -29.58
CA GLY A 348 -16.33 -8.52 -29.86
C GLY A 348 -14.81 -8.61 -29.85
N VAL A 349 -14.10 -7.63 -29.30
CA VAL A 349 -12.64 -7.69 -29.19
C VAL A 349 -12.24 -8.68 -28.09
N ASN A 350 -11.38 -9.65 -28.45
CA ASN A 350 -10.92 -10.67 -27.51
C ASN A 350 -10.32 -10.06 -26.23
N ILE A 351 -10.68 -10.62 -25.07
CA ILE A 351 -10.25 -10.13 -23.75
C ILE A 351 -8.72 -10.02 -23.59
N THR A 352 -7.95 -10.90 -24.26
CA THR A 352 -6.48 -10.86 -24.22
C THR A 352 -5.93 -9.68 -25.04
N THR A 353 -6.59 -9.31 -26.13
CA THR A 353 -6.30 -8.09 -26.89
C THR A 353 -6.64 -6.85 -26.05
N VAL A 354 -7.82 -6.83 -25.41
CA VAL A 354 -8.21 -5.75 -24.49
C VAL A 354 -7.21 -5.61 -23.34
N GLN A 355 -6.73 -6.72 -22.77
CA GLN A 355 -5.69 -6.72 -21.74
C GLN A 355 -4.41 -6.02 -22.23
N LYS A 356 -3.95 -6.33 -23.45
CA LYS A 356 -2.75 -5.72 -24.05
C LYS A 356 -2.94 -4.23 -24.31
N LEU A 357 -4.06 -3.84 -24.95
CA LEU A 357 -4.39 -2.43 -25.23
C LEU A 357 -4.47 -1.61 -23.94
N LEU A 358 -4.99 -2.19 -22.87
CA LEU A 358 -5.05 -1.52 -21.58
C LEU A 358 -3.71 -1.56 -20.82
N GLY A 359 -2.73 -2.38 -21.21
CA GLY A 359 -1.48 -2.57 -20.45
C GLY A 359 -1.71 -3.23 -19.09
N HIS A 360 -2.66 -4.17 -19.00
CA HIS A 360 -2.84 -4.99 -17.80
C HIS A 360 -1.81 -6.13 -17.75
N LYS A 361 -1.19 -6.34 -16.58
CA LYS A 361 -0.24 -7.45 -16.38
C LYS A 361 -0.90 -8.81 -16.22
N SER A 362 -2.20 -8.86 -15.96
CA SER A 362 -2.93 -10.10 -15.73
C SER A 362 -4.35 -9.99 -16.29
N VAL A 363 -4.80 -11.06 -16.95
CA VAL A 363 -6.18 -11.23 -17.46
C VAL A 363 -7.21 -11.05 -16.35
N LYS A 364 -6.90 -11.45 -15.12
CA LYS A 364 -7.79 -11.28 -13.95
C LYS A 364 -8.22 -9.83 -13.72
N THR A 365 -7.37 -8.87 -14.10
CA THR A 365 -7.72 -7.44 -14.01
C THR A 365 -8.71 -7.01 -15.09
N THR A 366 -8.73 -7.70 -16.23
CA THR A 366 -9.68 -7.48 -17.33
C THR A 366 -10.98 -8.27 -17.13
N GLN A 367 -10.94 -9.39 -16.40
CA GLN A 367 -12.13 -10.17 -16.03
C GLN A 367 -13.12 -9.42 -15.13
N VAL A 368 -12.77 -8.26 -14.59
CA VAL A 368 -13.74 -7.40 -13.89
C VAL A 368 -14.88 -6.91 -14.79
N TYR A 369 -14.73 -7.05 -16.11
CA TYR A 369 -15.76 -6.73 -17.10
C TYR A 369 -16.60 -7.95 -17.54
N THR A 370 -16.56 -9.07 -16.80
CA THR A 370 -17.26 -10.32 -17.18
C THR A 370 -18.76 -10.13 -17.36
N ASN A 371 -19.40 -9.28 -16.55
CA ASN A 371 -20.83 -8.98 -16.72
C ASN A 371 -21.19 -8.39 -18.09
N VAL A 372 -20.22 -7.77 -18.79
CA VAL A 372 -20.38 -7.27 -20.16
C VAL A 372 -20.20 -8.41 -21.16
N MET A 373 -19.31 -9.37 -20.88
CA MET A 373 -19.13 -10.58 -21.70
C MET A 373 -20.42 -11.42 -21.72
N ASP A 374 -21.19 -11.43 -20.63
CA ASP A 374 -22.48 -12.14 -20.60
C ASP A 374 -23.47 -11.54 -21.62
N MET A 375 -23.41 -10.23 -21.88
CA MET A 375 -24.22 -9.56 -22.90
C MET A 375 -23.70 -9.80 -24.33
N THR A 376 -22.41 -10.16 -24.49
CA THR A 376 -21.86 -10.51 -25.81
C THR A 376 -22.15 -11.96 -26.19
N ILE A 377 -22.63 -12.81 -25.27
CA ILE A 377 -22.97 -14.20 -25.56
C ILE A 377 -23.91 -14.31 -26.77
N VAL A 378 -24.95 -13.47 -26.83
CA VAL A 378 -25.90 -13.47 -27.96
C VAL A 378 -25.18 -13.12 -29.26
N HIS A 379 -24.39 -12.04 -29.26
CA HIS A 379 -23.63 -11.61 -30.43
C HIS A 379 -22.58 -12.64 -30.90
N ASP A 380 -21.88 -13.26 -29.95
CA ASP A 380 -20.86 -14.29 -30.21
C ASP A 380 -21.50 -15.57 -30.78
N LEU A 381 -22.67 -15.97 -30.27
CA LEU A 381 -23.45 -17.10 -30.80
C LEU A 381 -24.01 -16.81 -32.19
N GLU A 382 -24.54 -15.61 -32.43
CA GLU A 382 -25.02 -15.16 -33.75
C GLU A 382 -23.88 -15.18 -34.78
N LYS A 383 -22.72 -14.64 -34.43
CA LYS A 383 -21.53 -14.62 -35.29
C LYS A 383 -21.02 -16.04 -35.58
N SER A 384 -21.07 -16.94 -34.59
CA SER A 384 -20.73 -18.35 -34.78
C SER A 384 -21.72 -19.07 -35.71
N HIS A 385 -23.01 -18.75 -35.63
CA HIS A 385 -24.04 -19.29 -36.54
C HIS A 385 -23.89 -18.77 -37.97
N ALA A 386 -23.55 -17.49 -38.14
CA ALA A 386 -23.29 -16.91 -39.46
C ALA A 386 -22.08 -17.51 -40.19
N LEU A 387 -21.12 -18.07 -39.43
CA LEU A 387 -19.92 -18.73 -39.96
C LEU A 387 -20.10 -20.23 -40.25
N MET A 388 -21.24 -20.84 -39.89
CA MET A 388 -21.55 -22.23 -40.23
C MET A 388 -22.33 -22.28 -41.56
N PRO A 389 -21.78 -22.87 -42.63
CA PRO A 389 -22.55 -23.12 -43.84
C PRO A 389 -23.66 -24.12 -43.52
N LEU A 390 -24.92 -23.71 -43.76
CA LEU A 390 -26.07 -24.62 -43.68
C LEU A 390 -25.78 -25.86 -44.52
N PRO A 391 -26.00 -27.09 -44.00
CA PRO A 391 -25.83 -28.29 -44.80
C PRO A 391 -26.77 -28.18 -45.99
N LYS A 392 -26.19 -28.20 -47.21
CA LYS A 392 -26.95 -28.26 -48.45
C LYS A 392 -27.88 -29.48 -48.34
N LYS A 393 -29.18 -29.25 -48.21
CA LYS A 393 -30.19 -30.30 -48.35
C LYS A 393 -30.02 -30.90 -49.74
N THR A 394 -29.42 -32.07 -49.83
CA THR A 394 -29.52 -32.94 -51.00
C THR A 394 -31.00 -33.27 -51.17
N ARG A 395 -31.63 -32.68 -52.18
CA ARG A 395 -32.92 -33.15 -52.68
C ARG A 395 -32.65 -34.50 -53.35
N THR A 396 -33.13 -35.58 -52.76
CA THR A 396 -33.39 -36.85 -53.43
C THR A 396 -34.60 -36.73 -54.33
#